data_AF-A0A5R1NK59-F1
#
_entry.id   AF-A0A5R1NK59-F1
#
_cell.length_a   1.000
_cell.length_b   1.000
_cell.length_c   1.000
_cell.angle_alpha   90.00
_cell.angle_beta   90.00
_cell.angle_gamma   90.00
#
_symmetry.space_group_name_H-M   'P 1'
#
loop_
_entity.id
_entity.type
_entity.pdbx_description
1 polymer ?
#
loop_
_entity_poly.entity_id
_entity_poly.type
_entity_poly.pdbx_seq_one_letter_code
_entity_poly.pdbx_strand_id
1 'polypeptide(L)'
;MTAGVLARSARAASGLTQSQLAIRSGIAGSSLSLIEHGKREPTVATLEALLRATRHTIVTVPTVRSDAARIASEIGEAITRSDEVSAFRRFLQLADNLASERGATRVGLALSEPSPTGSERWDAAIAALCEYRLKADALPVPDWVTRQVGHPDSPWAPRTSDYDIPADPARVPVEFLRRGILIEAETLESI
;
A
#
# COMPACT_ATOMS: atom_id res chain seq x y z
N MET A 1 -7.14 3.71 -8.75
CA MET A 1 -7.14 2.32 -8.23
C MET A 1 -7.80 1.40 -9.27
N THR A 2 -7.21 0.25 -9.63
CA THR A 2 -7.87 -0.68 -10.59
C THR A 2 -8.72 -1.71 -9.85
N ALA A 3 -9.76 -2.25 -10.51
CA ALA A 3 -10.64 -3.25 -9.92
C ALA A 3 -9.91 -4.54 -9.51
N GLY A 4 -8.90 -4.95 -10.28
CA GLY A 4 -8.05 -6.10 -9.94
C GLY A 4 -7.24 -5.90 -8.65
N VAL A 5 -6.68 -4.70 -8.44
CA VAL A 5 -5.94 -4.36 -7.22
C VAL A 5 -6.87 -4.35 -5.99
N LEU A 6 -8.09 -3.82 -6.15
CA LEU A 6 -9.11 -3.87 -5.09
C LEU A 6 -9.43 -5.30 -4.67
N ALA A 7 -9.76 -6.15 -5.64
CA ALA A 7 -10.10 -7.55 -5.37
C ALA A 7 -8.92 -8.28 -4.71
N ARG A 8 -7.70 -8.10 -5.23
CA ARG A 8 -6.49 -8.73 -4.70
C ARG A 8 -6.18 -8.28 -3.27
N SER A 9 -6.28 -6.97 -2.99
CA SER A 9 -6.00 -6.40 -1.68
C SER A 9 -7.03 -6.82 -0.64
N ALA A 10 -8.32 -6.78 -0.99
CA ALA A 10 -9.38 -7.28 -0.12
C ALA A 10 -9.22 -8.79 0.17
N ARG A 11 -8.77 -9.57 -0.81
CA ARG A 11 -8.46 -11.00 -0.64
C ARG A 11 -7.29 -11.21 0.32
N ALA A 12 -6.19 -10.49 0.11
CA ALA A 12 -4.98 -10.58 0.93
C ALA A 12 -5.26 -10.19 2.40
N ALA A 13 -5.95 -9.07 2.61
CA ALA A 13 -6.38 -8.61 3.93
C ALA A 13 -7.29 -9.61 4.66
N SER A 14 -8.07 -10.39 3.90
CA SER A 14 -8.93 -11.45 4.45
C SER A 14 -8.22 -12.78 4.69
N GLY A 15 -6.92 -12.88 4.38
CA GLY A 15 -6.13 -14.12 4.51
C GLY A 15 -6.59 -15.25 3.59
N LEU A 16 -7.27 -14.94 2.47
CA LEU A 16 -7.82 -15.95 1.57
C LEU A 16 -6.86 -16.26 0.41
N THR A 17 -6.80 -17.53 0.01
CA THR A 17 -6.21 -17.93 -1.27
C THR A 17 -7.16 -17.58 -2.43
N GLN A 18 -6.63 -17.53 -3.66
CA GLN A 18 -7.46 -17.33 -4.86
C GLN A 18 -8.54 -18.40 -4.99
N SER A 19 -8.21 -19.66 -4.74
CA SER A 19 -9.18 -20.77 -4.79
C SER A 19 -10.29 -20.61 -3.74
N GLN A 20 -9.96 -20.17 -2.53
CA GLN A 20 -10.95 -19.92 -1.49
C GLN A 20 -11.88 -18.76 -1.84
N LEU A 21 -11.35 -17.67 -2.40
CA LEU A 21 -12.17 -16.54 -2.85
C LEU A 21 -13.10 -16.96 -3.99
N ALA A 22 -12.57 -17.67 -5.00
CA ALA A 22 -13.35 -18.18 -6.13
C ALA A 22 -14.54 -19.03 -5.68
N ILE A 23 -14.32 -19.94 -4.73
CA ILE A 23 -15.39 -20.77 -4.14
C ILE A 23 -16.43 -19.90 -3.42
N ARG A 24 -15.97 -18.95 -2.58
CA ARG A 24 -16.88 -18.10 -1.79
C ARG A 24 -17.69 -17.12 -2.64
N SER A 25 -17.11 -16.60 -3.72
CA SER A 25 -17.76 -15.62 -4.58
C SER A 25 -18.56 -16.26 -5.72
N GLY A 26 -18.41 -17.57 -5.95
CA GLY A 26 -18.98 -18.26 -7.11
C GLY A 26 -18.35 -17.87 -8.45
N ILE A 27 -17.20 -17.20 -8.43
CA ILE A 27 -16.48 -16.77 -9.63
C ILE A 27 -15.46 -17.85 -10.00
N ALA A 28 -15.42 -18.24 -11.27
CA ALA A 28 -14.45 -19.24 -11.74
C ALA A 28 -13.01 -18.83 -11.41
N GLY A 29 -12.21 -19.75 -10.85
CA GLY A 29 -10.83 -19.47 -10.43
C GLY A 29 -9.93 -18.96 -11.55
N SER A 30 -10.12 -19.45 -12.78
CA SER A 30 -9.42 -18.94 -13.97
C SER A 30 -9.77 -17.48 -14.26
N SER A 31 -11.04 -17.09 -14.12
CA SER A 31 -11.48 -15.72 -14.28
C SER A 31 -10.94 -14.82 -13.17
N LEU A 32 -10.97 -15.27 -11.92
CA LEU A 32 -10.40 -14.54 -10.79
C LEU A 32 -8.89 -14.29 -10.99
N SER A 33 -8.16 -15.31 -11.43
CA SER A 33 -6.73 -15.17 -11.74
C SER A 33 -6.49 -14.12 -12.82
N LEU A 34 -7.25 -14.15 -13.93
CA LEU A 34 -7.12 -13.12 -14.97
C LEU A 34 -7.44 -11.71 -14.46
N ILE A 35 -8.46 -11.57 -13.60
CA ILE A 35 -8.84 -10.30 -12.97
C ILE A 35 -7.72 -9.78 -12.08
N GLU A 36 -7.22 -10.60 -11.15
CA GLU A 36 -6.17 -10.17 -10.23
C GLU A 36 -4.88 -9.82 -10.98
N HIS A 37 -4.55 -10.48 -12.08
CA HIS A 37 -3.36 -10.16 -12.89
C HIS A 37 -3.58 -9.03 -13.90
N GLY A 38 -4.73 -8.34 -13.87
CA GLY A 38 -5.02 -7.24 -14.80
C GLY A 38 -5.21 -7.68 -16.26
N LYS A 39 -5.36 -8.99 -16.51
CA LYS A 39 -5.60 -9.56 -17.85
C LYS A 39 -7.08 -9.53 -18.23
N ARG A 40 -7.96 -9.22 -17.28
CA ARG A 40 -9.41 -9.10 -17.49
C ARG A 40 -10.00 -8.02 -16.58
N GLU A 41 -10.72 -7.07 -17.16
CA GLU A 41 -11.51 -6.11 -16.39
C GLU A 41 -12.79 -6.81 -15.88
N PRO A 42 -13.06 -6.85 -14.56
CA PRO A 42 -14.33 -7.34 -14.05
C PRO A 42 -15.46 -6.33 -14.28
N THR A 43 -16.70 -6.81 -14.42
CA THR A 43 -17.87 -5.93 -14.28
C THR A 43 -17.98 -5.44 -12.84
N VAL A 44 -18.70 -4.32 -12.61
CA VAL A 44 -18.99 -3.84 -11.24
C VAL A 44 -19.65 -4.93 -10.40
N ALA A 45 -20.63 -5.66 -10.95
CA ALA A 45 -21.28 -6.77 -10.27
C ALA A 45 -20.30 -7.90 -9.89
N THR A 46 -19.31 -8.19 -10.75
CA THR A 46 -18.27 -9.18 -10.45
C THR A 46 -17.36 -8.69 -9.33
N LEU A 47 -16.93 -7.43 -9.37
CA LEU A 47 -16.11 -6.83 -8.33
C LEU A 47 -16.86 -6.82 -6.98
N GLU A 48 -18.13 -6.44 -6.97
CA GLU A 48 -18.97 -6.46 -5.77
C GLU A 48 -19.12 -7.87 -5.20
N ALA A 49 -19.29 -8.90 -6.05
CA ALA A 49 -19.35 -10.29 -5.59
C ALA A 49 -18.04 -10.73 -4.92
N LEU A 50 -16.89 -10.36 -5.49
CA LEU A 50 -15.57 -10.64 -4.90
C LEU A 50 -15.38 -9.91 -3.56
N LEU A 51 -15.70 -8.62 -3.50
CA LEU A 51 -15.56 -7.81 -2.29
C LEU A 51 -16.52 -8.25 -1.18
N ARG A 52 -17.76 -8.62 -1.52
CA ARG A 52 -18.72 -9.13 -0.54
C ARG A 52 -18.23 -10.45 0.08
N ALA A 53 -17.62 -11.33 -0.71
CA ALA A 53 -17.03 -12.58 -0.23
C ALA A 53 -15.84 -12.36 0.72
N THR A 54 -15.23 -11.18 0.70
CA THR A 54 -14.17 -10.74 1.62
C THR A 54 -14.67 -9.78 2.70
N ARG A 55 -15.99 -9.56 2.84
CA ARG A 55 -16.59 -8.58 3.77
C ARG A 55 -16.16 -7.12 3.54
N HIS A 56 -15.83 -6.77 2.30
CA HIS A 56 -15.55 -5.41 1.87
C HIS A 56 -16.76 -4.82 1.13
N THR A 57 -16.86 -3.49 1.12
CA THR A 57 -17.83 -2.74 0.34
C THR A 57 -17.13 -1.70 -0.52
N ILE A 58 -17.76 -1.26 -1.61
CA ILE A 58 -17.25 -0.18 -2.45
C ILE A 58 -17.76 1.14 -1.89
N VAL A 59 -16.85 2.11 -1.74
CA VAL A 59 -17.17 3.50 -1.39
C VAL A 59 -16.42 4.44 -2.32
N THR A 60 -16.94 5.65 -2.49
CA THR A 60 -16.24 6.72 -3.21
C THR A 60 -15.49 7.61 -2.21
N VAL A 61 -14.29 8.05 -2.60
CA VAL A 61 -13.49 9.05 -1.89
C VAL A 61 -13.32 10.22 -2.87
N PRO A 62 -13.51 11.50 -2.45
CA PRO A 62 -13.53 12.63 -3.37
C PRO A 62 -12.12 13.07 -3.79
N THR A 63 -11.36 12.17 -4.43
CA THR A 63 -10.03 12.43 -5.00
C THR A 63 -9.78 11.52 -6.19
N VAL A 64 -8.88 11.93 -7.06
CA VAL A 64 -8.37 11.12 -8.19
C VAL A 64 -7.01 10.49 -7.89
N ARG A 65 -6.44 10.79 -6.71
CA ARG A 65 -5.11 10.31 -6.32
C ARG A 65 -5.13 8.82 -5.98
N SER A 66 -4.00 8.17 -6.23
CA SER A 66 -3.83 6.75 -5.91
C SER A 66 -3.67 6.55 -4.40
N ASP A 67 -4.36 5.55 -3.88
CA ASP A 67 -4.28 5.14 -2.49
C ASP A 67 -3.07 4.20 -2.23
N ALA A 68 -2.87 3.85 -0.96
CA ALA A 68 -1.80 2.96 -0.53
C ALA A 68 -1.86 1.59 -1.23
N ALA A 69 -3.05 0.99 -1.41
CA ALA A 69 -3.17 -0.32 -2.04
C ALA A 69 -2.74 -0.31 -3.52
N ARG A 70 -3.08 0.75 -4.25
CA ARG A 70 -2.59 0.92 -5.63
C ARG A 70 -1.08 1.13 -5.68
N ILE A 71 -0.54 2.03 -4.87
CA ILE A 71 0.90 2.32 -4.89
C ILE A 71 1.70 1.08 -4.49
N ALA A 72 1.26 0.31 -3.49
CA ALA A 72 1.89 -0.95 -3.12
C ALA A 72 1.91 -1.96 -4.28
N SER A 73 0.83 -2.07 -5.05
CA SER A 73 0.82 -2.93 -6.24
C SER A 73 1.88 -2.48 -7.27
N GLU A 74 2.01 -1.17 -7.51
CA GLU A 74 3.00 -0.61 -8.44
C GLU A 74 4.44 -0.79 -7.91
N ILE A 75 4.65 -0.71 -6.60
CA ILE A 75 5.93 -1.03 -5.93
C ILE A 75 6.25 -2.52 -6.12
N GLY A 76 5.32 -3.43 -5.84
CA GLY A 76 5.58 -4.87 -5.98
C GLY A 76 5.89 -5.30 -7.42
N GLU A 77 5.29 -4.64 -8.42
CA GLU A 77 5.67 -4.79 -9.82
C GLU A 77 7.10 -4.34 -10.10
N ALA A 78 7.55 -3.24 -9.50
CA ALA A 78 8.93 -2.76 -9.61
C ALA A 78 9.92 -3.72 -8.92
N ILE A 79 9.56 -4.24 -7.75
CA ILE A 79 10.37 -5.24 -7.02
C ILE A 79 10.53 -6.54 -7.81
N THR A 80 9.47 -7.00 -8.47
CA THR A 80 9.54 -8.18 -9.36
C THR A 80 10.52 -7.97 -10.52
N ARG A 81 10.72 -6.73 -10.95
CA ARG A 81 11.67 -6.34 -12.01
C ARG A 81 13.04 -5.91 -11.48
N SER A 82 13.29 -6.01 -10.17
CA SER A 82 14.51 -5.52 -9.51
C SER A 82 14.80 -4.03 -9.78
N ASP A 83 13.75 -3.21 -9.91
CA ASP A 83 13.83 -1.78 -10.19
C ASP A 83 13.53 -0.96 -8.92
N GLU A 84 14.50 -0.91 -8.01
CA GLU A 84 14.39 -0.20 -6.72
C GLU A 84 14.15 1.31 -6.90
N VAL A 85 14.71 1.91 -7.96
CA VAL A 85 14.53 3.34 -8.25
C VAL A 85 13.07 3.63 -8.57
N SER A 86 12.42 2.79 -9.38
CA SER A 86 10.99 2.94 -9.64
C SER A 86 10.14 2.64 -8.40
N ALA A 87 10.50 1.65 -7.59
CA ALA A 87 9.82 1.38 -6.32
C ALA A 87 9.84 2.61 -5.41
N PHE A 88 11.01 3.22 -5.22
CA PHE A 88 11.15 4.42 -4.41
C PHE A 88 10.40 5.62 -4.98
N ARG A 89 10.42 5.82 -6.30
CA ARG A 89 9.60 6.87 -6.95
C ARG A 89 8.11 6.69 -6.67
N ARG A 90 7.59 5.45 -6.71
CA ARG A 90 6.19 5.17 -6.38
C ARG A 90 5.89 5.42 -4.91
N PHE A 91 6.81 5.08 -4.02
CA PHE A 91 6.70 5.42 -2.61
C PHE A 91 6.61 6.94 -2.38
N LEU A 92 7.47 7.73 -3.02
CA LEU A 92 7.40 9.21 -2.96
C LEU A 92 6.07 9.73 -3.51
N GLN A 93 5.53 9.13 -4.56
CA GLN A 93 4.20 9.49 -5.06
C GLN A 93 3.09 9.26 -4.02
N LEU A 94 3.16 8.21 -3.19
CA LEU A 94 2.22 8.03 -2.08
C LEU A 94 2.39 9.13 -1.03
N ALA A 95 3.62 9.54 -0.76
CA ALA A 95 3.90 10.59 0.21
C ALA A 95 3.30 11.94 -0.24
N ASP A 96 3.44 12.30 -1.52
CA ASP A 96 2.74 13.45 -2.12
C ASP A 96 1.22 13.28 -2.07
N ASN A 97 0.70 12.11 -2.47
CA ASN A 97 -0.74 11.88 -2.50
C ASN A 97 -1.39 12.10 -1.13
N LEU A 98 -0.76 11.59 -0.07
CA LEU A 98 -1.24 11.77 1.30
C LEU A 98 -1.09 13.22 1.79
N ALA A 99 0.03 13.89 1.44
CA ALA A 99 0.26 15.29 1.83
C ALA A 99 -0.73 16.26 1.15
N SER A 100 -1.08 15.97 -0.10
CA SER A 100 -2.00 16.75 -0.92
C SER A 100 -3.46 16.69 -0.46
N GLU A 101 -3.85 15.64 0.28
CA GLU A 101 -5.21 15.48 0.79
C GLU A 101 -5.30 15.81 2.28
N ARG A 102 -6.51 16.06 2.79
CA ARG A 102 -6.76 16.38 4.21
C ARG A 102 -7.99 15.64 4.75
N GLY A 103 -8.12 15.58 6.07
CA GLY A 103 -9.30 15.06 6.74
C GLY A 103 -9.68 13.63 6.30
N ALA A 104 -10.98 13.39 6.14
CA ALA A 104 -11.50 12.08 5.73
C ALA A 104 -10.99 11.62 4.35
N THR A 105 -10.68 12.54 3.43
CA THR A 105 -10.13 12.20 2.12
C THR A 105 -8.74 11.58 2.25
N ARG A 106 -7.87 12.13 3.12
CA ARG A 106 -6.55 11.55 3.43
C ARG A 106 -6.69 10.17 4.07
N VAL A 107 -7.62 10.01 5.02
CA VAL A 107 -7.93 8.70 5.62
C VAL A 107 -8.31 7.70 4.53
N GLY A 108 -9.17 8.11 3.58
CA GLY A 108 -9.59 7.30 2.45
C GLY A 108 -8.45 6.71 1.62
N LEU A 109 -7.34 7.44 1.46
CA LEU A 109 -6.14 6.96 0.75
C LEU A 109 -5.35 5.88 1.52
N ALA A 110 -5.63 5.67 2.80
CA ALA A 110 -4.95 4.68 3.64
C ALA A 110 -5.89 3.57 4.16
N LEU A 111 -7.20 3.63 3.90
CA LEU A 111 -8.17 2.67 4.44
C LEU A 111 -7.92 1.24 3.97
N SER A 112 -7.61 1.05 2.70
CA SER A 112 -7.42 -0.27 2.11
C SER A 112 -6.07 -0.85 2.52
N GLU A 113 -6.07 -1.97 3.25
CA GLU A 113 -4.85 -2.75 3.50
C GLU A 113 -4.30 -3.24 2.15
N PRO A 114 -3.07 -2.88 1.78
CA PRO A 114 -2.48 -3.33 0.53
C PRO A 114 -2.24 -4.84 0.48
N SER A 115 -2.23 -5.40 -0.73
CA SER A 115 -1.56 -6.70 -0.92
C SER A 115 -0.06 -6.55 -0.66
N PRO A 116 0.62 -7.58 -0.12
CA PRO A 116 2.07 -7.54 0.08
C PRO A 116 2.80 -7.18 -1.22
N THR A 117 3.78 -6.28 -1.12
CA THR A 117 4.64 -5.87 -2.25
C THR A 117 5.61 -6.98 -2.65
N GLY A 118 5.83 -7.98 -1.80
CA GLY A 118 6.91 -8.94 -1.90
C GLY A 118 8.20 -8.51 -1.20
N SER A 119 8.18 -7.33 -0.55
CA SER A 119 9.27 -6.83 0.30
C SER A 119 8.70 -6.31 1.61
N GLU A 120 8.99 -7.00 2.71
CA GLU A 120 8.53 -6.61 4.05
C GLU A 120 9.01 -5.21 4.45
N ARG A 121 10.17 -4.79 3.94
CA ARG A 121 10.73 -3.44 4.11
C ARG A 121 9.85 -2.38 3.45
N TRP A 122 9.40 -2.63 2.21
CA TRP A 122 8.47 -1.72 1.51
C TRP A 122 7.09 -1.72 2.17
N ASP A 123 6.59 -2.87 2.58
CA ASP A 123 5.31 -2.97 3.29
C ASP A 123 5.35 -2.18 4.61
N ALA A 124 6.45 -2.27 5.35
CA ALA A 124 6.69 -1.49 6.57
C ALA A 124 6.85 0.01 6.31
N ALA A 125 7.54 0.40 5.23
CA ALA A 125 7.68 1.81 4.84
C ALA A 125 6.33 2.43 4.44
N ILE A 126 5.48 1.71 3.70
CA ILE A 126 4.13 2.16 3.33
C ILE A 126 3.27 2.37 4.58
N ALA A 127 3.31 1.44 5.53
CA ALA A 127 2.61 1.58 6.81
C ALA A 127 3.16 2.78 7.61
N ALA A 128 4.48 2.93 7.73
CA ALA A 128 5.11 4.07 8.40
C ALA A 128 4.66 5.41 7.81
N LEU A 129 4.62 5.51 6.48
CA LEU A 129 4.20 6.71 5.76
C LEU A 129 2.72 7.05 6.00
N CYS A 130 1.84 6.05 5.94
CA CYS A 130 0.42 6.24 6.23
C CYS A 130 0.24 6.75 7.66
N GLU A 131 0.91 6.12 8.63
CA GLU A 131 0.82 6.55 10.03
C GLU A 131 1.35 7.96 10.24
N TYR A 132 2.53 8.27 9.69
CA TYR A 132 3.17 9.59 9.79
C TYR A 132 2.23 10.69 9.29
N ARG A 133 1.63 10.51 8.10
CA ARG A 133 0.73 11.51 7.50
C ARG A 133 -0.62 11.59 8.18
N LEU A 134 -1.15 10.51 8.74
CA LEU A 134 -2.43 10.54 9.47
C LEU A 134 -2.25 11.17 10.84
N LYS A 135 -1.17 10.85 11.56
CA LYS A 135 -0.88 11.44 12.87
C LYS A 135 -0.58 12.93 12.83
N ALA A 136 0.06 13.42 11.75
CA ALA A 136 0.34 14.84 11.57
C ALA A 136 -0.92 15.72 11.69
N ASP A 137 -2.09 15.20 11.30
CA ASP A 137 -3.38 15.90 11.37
C ASP A 137 -4.33 15.30 12.44
N ALA A 138 -3.80 14.50 13.38
CA ALA A 138 -4.57 13.77 14.40
C ALA A 138 -5.75 12.94 13.83
N LEU A 139 -5.55 12.33 12.66
CA LEU A 139 -6.54 11.50 11.98
C LEU A 139 -6.49 10.04 12.47
N PRO A 140 -7.60 9.28 12.37
CA PRO A 140 -7.61 7.87 12.72
C PRO A 140 -6.65 7.07 11.83
N VAL A 141 -5.87 6.20 12.48
CA VAL A 141 -4.92 5.29 11.82
C VAL A 141 -5.56 3.91 11.69
N PRO A 142 -5.69 3.34 10.48
CA PRO A 142 -6.24 1.99 10.29
C PRO A 142 -5.43 0.90 11.00
N ASP A 143 -6.10 -0.15 11.49
CA ASP A 143 -5.46 -1.23 12.26
C ASP A 143 -4.30 -1.89 11.49
N TRP A 144 -4.45 -2.10 10.17
CA TRP A 144 -3.42 -2.72 9.34
C TRP A 144 -2.08 -1.97 9.39
N VAL A 145 -2.13 -0.64 9.49
CA VAL A 145 -0.95 0.21 9.58
C VAL A 145 -0.19 -0.06 10.89
N THR A 146 -0.92 -0.20 11.99
CA THR A 146 -0.34 -0.44 13.31
C THR A 146 0.12 -1.89 13.49
N ARG A 147 -0.53 -2.85 12.83
CA ARG A 147 -0.11 -4.26 12.81
C ARG A 147 1.22 -4.48 12.11
N GLN A 148 1.59 -3.60 11.17
CA GLN A 148 2.84 -3.75 10.44
C GLN A 148 4.03 -3.25 11.27
N VAL A 149 4.79 -4.17 11.85
CA VAL A 149 5.88 -3.87 12.80
C VAL A 149 7.24 -3.63 12.13
N GLY A 150 7.45 -4.12 10.92
CA GLY A 150 8.75 -4.04 10.25
C GLY A 150 9.85 -4.83 10.97
N HIS A 151 11.11 -4.42 10.79
CA HIS A 151 12.29 -5.08 11.36
C HIS A 151 13.19 -4.06 12.07
N PRO A 152 12.88 -3.70 13.33
CA PRO A 152 13.62 -2.66 14.07
C PRO A 152 15.11 -2.97 14.22
N ASP A 153 15.46 -4.25 14.33
CA ASP A 153 16.84 -4.73 14.51
C ASP A 153 17.61 -4.85 13.18
N SER A 154 16.99 -4.54 12.04
CA SER A 154 17.59 -4.60 10.70
C SER A 154 17.30 -3.30 9.93
N PRO A 155 17.98 -2.19 10.28
CA PRO A 155 17.75 -0.90 9.65
C PRO A 155 17.92 -0.95 8.13
N TRP A 156 17.01 -0.30 7.42
CA TRP A 156 16.96 -0.29 5.96
C TRP A 156 16.61 1.09 5.43
N ALA A 157 17.40 1.54 4.45
CA ALA A 157 17.08 2.68 3.61
C ALA A 157 16.82 2.18 2.17
N PRO A 158 15.83 2.72 1.45
CA PRO A 158 15.68 2.48 0.03
C PRO A 158 16.88 3.05 -0.73
N ARG A 159 17.35 2.33 -1.76
CA ARG A 159 18.45 2.83 -2.59
C ARG A 159 17.96 3.99 -3.46
N THR A 160 18.59 5.14 -3.32
CA THR A 160 18.18 6.37 -4.03
C THR A 160 19.12 6.71 -5.18
N SER A 161 20.40 6.34 -5.07
CA SER A 161 21.42 6.47 -6.10
C SER A 161 22.63 5.56 -5.81
N ASP A 162 23.63 5.56 -6.70
CA ASP A 162 24.90 4.85 -6.46
C ASP A 162 25.73 5.46 -5.30
N TYR A 163 25.37 6.66 -4.84
CA TYR A 163 25.99 7.36 -3.72
C TYR A 163 24.96 7.56 -2.60
N ASP A 164 24.55 6.47 -1.94
CA ASP A 164 23.68 6.57 -0.76
C ASP A 164 24.48 7.13 0.42
N ILE A 165 24.19 8.39 0.77
CA ILE A 165 24.61 8.99 2.02
C ILE A 165 23.82 8.28 3.14
N PRO A 166 24.47 7.78 4.20
CA PRO A 166 23.75 7.18 5.33
C PRO A 166 22.77 8.19 5.94
N ALA A 167 21.52 7.78 6.08
CA ALA A 167 20.50 8.60 6.73
C ALA A 167 20.85 8.85 8.20
N ASP A 168 20.61 10.07 8.69
CA ASP A 168 20.72 10.42 10.10
C ASP A 168 19.47 9.95 10.86
N PRO A 169 19.59 8.97 11.79
CA PRO A 169 18.44 8.49 12.56
C PRO A 169 17.70 9.58 13.35
N ALA A 170 18.36 10.69 13.69
CA ALA A 170 17.73 11.82 14.38
C ALA A 170 16.76 12.61 13.48
N ARG A 171 16.90 12.50 12.15
CA ARG A 171 16.05 13.15 11.14
C ARG A 171 14.95 12.23 10.60
N VAL A 172 14.91 10.96 11.04
CA VAL A 172 13.91 9.96 10.63
C VAL A 172 12.68 10.07 11.56
N PRO A 173 11.45 10.20 11.02
CA PRO A 173 10.24 10.21 11.85
C PRO A 173 10.10 8.92 12.66
N VAL A 174 9.53 9.03 13.87
CA VAL A 174 9.44 7.90 14.82
C VAL A 174 8.65 6.72 14.26
N GLU A 175 7.64 6.98 13.41
CA GLU A 175 6.84 5.95 12.74
C GLU A 175 7.69 5.06 11.80
N PHE A 176 8.73 5.63 11.19
CA PHE A 176 9.67 4.93 10.33
C PHE A 176 10.74 4.25 11.16
N LEU A 177 11.36 4.98 12.09
CA LEU A 177 12.48 4.50 12.89
C LEU A 177 12.09 3.26 13.71
N ARG A 178 10.90 3.26 14.32
CA ARG A 178 10.40 2.11 15.12
C ARG A 178 10.14 0.84 14.30
N ARG A 179 10.16 0.94 12.96
CA ARG A 179 9.99 -0.18 12.01
C ARG A 179 11.31 -0.57 11.32
N GLY A 180 12.42 0.06 11.72
CA GLY A 180 13.73 -0.13 11.07
C GLY A 180 13.81 0.53 9.70
N ILE A 181 12.97 1.52 9.39
CA ILE A 181 12.99 2.23 8.10
C ILE A 181 13.72 3.56 8.27
N LEU A 182 14.74 3.79 7.45
CA LEU A 182 15.59 4.96 7.48
C LEU A 182 15.26 5.85 6.27
N ILE A 183 14.19 6.62 6.38
CA ILE A 183 13.79 7.66 5.43
C ILE A 183 13.62 8.95 6.22
N GLU A 184 14.41 9.96 5.90
CA GLU A 184 14.38 11.25 6.60
C GLU A 184 13.11 12.04 6.27
N ALA A 185 12.66 12.88 7.21
CA ALA A 185 11.47 13.72 7.03
C ALA A 185 11.58 14.63 5.80
N GLU A 186 12.77 15.19 5.54
CA GLU A 186 13.07 16.07 4.40
C GLU A 186 12.77 15.39 3.05
N THR A 187 13.07 14.10 2.93
CA THR A 187 12.74 13.30 1.74
C THR A 187 11.25 13.22 1.47
N LEU A 188 10.42 13.29 2.52
CA LEU A 188 8.96 13.25 2.41
C LEU A 188 8.36 14.64 2.14
N GLU A 189 9.10 15.72 2.37
CA GLU A 189 8.67 17.11 2.17
C GLU A 189 9.08 17.68 0.81
N SER A 190 10.13 17.13 0.20
CA SER A 190 10.70 17.59 -1.08
C SER A 190 9.92 17.11 -2.32
N ILE A 191 8.59 17.06 -2.27
CA ILE A 191 7.74 16.52 -3.34
C ILE A 191 6.75 17.56 -3.86
#